data_AF-A0A7G8DGU0-F1
#
_entry.id   AF-A0A7G8DGU0-F1
#
_cell.length_a   1.000
_cell.length_b   1.000
_cell.length_c   1.000
_cell.angle_alpha   90.00
_cell.angle_beta   90.00
_cell.angle_gamma   90.00
#
_symmetry.space_group_name_H-M   'P 1'
#
loop_
_entity.id
_entity.type
_entity.pdbx_description
1 polymer ?
#
loop_
_entity_poly.entity_id
_entity_poly.type
_entity_poly.pdbx_seq_one_letter_code
_entity_poly.pdbx_strand_id
1 'polypeptide(L)'
;MGFKKAESRLSLRKAQMTEEAGLARLRTMLWATDRDESQPWLKASRRCRAFWELTPLLARDTKKREMLDPTAITHSINTWRYAVNYCQKPYAVGRGPKVW
;
A
#
# COMPACT_ATOMS: atom_id res chain seq x y z
N MET A 1 -24.73 -21.30 31.77
CA MET A 1 -24.65 -20.90 30.34
C MET A 1 -23.88 -19.58 30.26
N GLY A 2 -22.58 -19.61 29.89
CA GLY A 2 -21.68 -18.45 30.01
C GLY A 2 -20.72 -18.23 28.82
N PHE A 3 -21.11 -18.66 27.62
CA PHE A 3 -20.30 -18.65 26.40
C PHE A 3 -20.40 -17.34 25.60
N LYS A 4 -20.12 -16.16 26.19
CA LYS A 4 -20.11 -14.89 25.43
C LYS A 4 -18.89 -13.98 25.62
N LYS A 5 -17.89 -14.37 26.41
CA LYS A 5 -16.71 -13.51 26.67
C LYS A 5 -15.45 -13.88 25.87
N ALA A 6 -15.55 -14.79 24.89
CA ALA A 6 -14.43 -15.23 24.06
C ALA A 6 -14.41 -14.61 22.65
N GLU A 7 -15.50 -14.02 22.16
CA GLU A 7 -15.55 -13.38 20.84
C GLU A 7 -14.77 -12.06 20.76
N SER A 8 -14.38 -11.49 21.90
CA SER A 8 -13.46 -10.34 21.95
C SER A 8 -12.00 -10.71 21.67
N ARG A 9 -11.66 -12.01 21.60
CA ARG A 9 -10.32 -12.50 21.22
C ARG A 9 -10.13 -12.66 19.70
N LEU A 10 -11.20 -12.49 18.92
CA LEU A 10 -11.15 -12.35 17.47
C LEU A 10 -11.25 -10.88 17.07
N SER A 11 -10.59 -10.00 17.84
CA SER A 11 -9.82 -8.92 17.23
C SER A 11 -8.80 -9.56 16.29
N LEU A 12 -9.30 -10.06 15.16
CA LEU A 12 -8.62 -10.06 13.89
C LEU A 12 -8.11 -8.64 13.75
N ARG A 13 -6.91 -8.41 14.30
CA ARG A 13 -5.90 -7.54 13.76
C ARG A 13 -5.67 -8.00 12.32
N LYS A 14 -6.67 -7.85 11.44
CA LYS A 14 -6.44 -7.43 10.07
C LYS A 14 -5.67 -6.15 10.30
N ALA A 15 -4.34 -6.23 10.24
CA ALA A 15 -3.50 -5.05 10.18
C ALA A 15 -4.04 -4.27 8.98
N GLN A 16 -4.98 -3.37 9.26
CA GLN A 16 -5.64 -2.56 8.27
C GLN A 16 -4.56 -1.53 7.96
N MET A 17 -3.70 -1.87 6.99
CA MET A 17 -2.62 -0.97 6.61
C MET A 17 -3.26 0.37 6.27
N THR A 18 -2.88 1.39 7.03
CA THR A 18 -3.35 2.74 6.82
C THR A 18 -2.90 3.24 5.46
N GLU A 19 -3.64 4.17 4.89
CA GLU A 19 -3.27 4.81 3.62
C GLU A 19 -1.85 5.39 3.71
N GLU A 20 -1.57 6.13 4.78
CA GLU A 20 -0.25 6.67 5.12
C GLU A 20 0.86 5.62 5.04
N ALA A 21 0.70 4.49 5.75
CA ALA A 21 1.71 3.43 5.75
C ALA A 21 1.92 2.84 4.35
N GLY A 22 0.85 2.72 3.56
CA GLY A 22 0.92 2.29 2.17
C GLY A 22 1.65 3.29 1.26
N LEU A 23 1.39 4.59 1.42
CA LEU A 23 2.04 5.65 0.66
C LEU A 23 3.53 5.75 1.01
N ALA A 24 3.87 5.67 2.30
CA ALA A 24 5.25 5.65 2.77
C ALA A 24 6.02 4.46 2.18
N ARG A 25 5.43 3.26 2.22
CA ARG A 25 6.02 2.06 1.62
C ARG A 25 6.22 2.19 0.11
N LEU A 26 5.19 2.66 -0.61
CA LEU A 26 5.27 2.89 -2.05
C LEU A 26 6.40 3.87 -2.41
N ARG A 27 6.55 4.95 -1.64
CA ARG A 27 7.64 5.93 -1.80
C ARG A 27 9.01 5.29 -1.57
N THR A 28 9.17 4.48 -0.52
CA THR A 28 10.43 3.78 -0.23
C THR A 28 10.79 2.82 -1.36
N MET A 29 9.84 2.02 -1.85
CA MET A 29 10.09 1.08 -2.94
C MET A 29 10.44 1.77 -4.25
N LEU A 30 9.79 2.90 -4.57
CA LEU A 30 10.12 3.73 -5.73
C LEU A 30 11.51 4.36 -5.63
N TRP A 31 11.91 4.79 -4.43
CA TRP A 31 13.24 5.37 -4.20
C TRP A 31 14.34 4.31 -4.28
N ALA A 32 14.07 3.08 -3.83
CA ALA A 32 15.01 1.96 -3.86
C ALA A 32 15.20 1.37 -5.27
N THR A 33 14.29 1.64 -6.21
CA THR A 33 14.39 1.16 -7.59
C THR A 33 15.72 1.56 -8.20
N ASP A 34 16.44 0.56 -8.73
CA ASP A 34 17.77 0.68 -9.36
C ASP A 34 18.88 1.17 -8.40
N ARG A 35 18.67 1.13 -7.08
CA ARG A 35 19.67 1.48 -6.06
C ARG A 35 20.14 0.30 -5.20
N ASP A 36 19.25 -0.63 -4.88
CA ASP A 36 19.55 -1.75 -3.96
C ASP A 36 18.79 -3.02 -4.34
N GLU A 37 19.43 -3.95 -5.05
CA GLU A 37 18.77 -5.17 -5.59
C GLU A 37 18.29 -6.14 -4.52
N SER A 38 18.73 -5.96 -3.26
CA SER A 38 18.30 -6.79 -2.15
C SER A 38 16.91 -6.41 -1.63
N GLN A 39 16.38 -5.25 -2.02
CA GLN A 39 15.07 -4.77 -1.57
C GLN A 39 13.99 -4.91 -2.65
N PRO A 40 12.72 -5.13 -2.25
CA PRO A 40 11.63 -5.22 -3.21
C PRO A 40 11.44 -3.87 -3.92
N TRP A 41 11.56 -3.90 -5.25
CA TRP A 41 11.45 -2.71 -6.10
C TRP A 41 10.06 -2.54 -6.69
N LEU A 42 9.77 -1.31 -7.09
CA LEU A 42 8.62 -1.00 -7.92
C LEU A 42 9.10 -0.38 -9.23
N LYS A 43 8.99 -1.15 -10.31
CA LYS A 43 9.26 -0.69 -11.68
C LYS A 43 7.94 -0.44 -12.39
N ALA A 44 7.62 0.82 -12.63
CA ALA A 44 6.50 1.20 -13.48
C ALA A 44 6.96 1.37 -14.93
N SER A 45 6.33 0.64 -15.86
CA SER A 45 6.58 0.82 -17.29
C SER A 45 6.33 2.28 -17.69
N ARG A 46 7.10 2.81 -18.64
CA ARG A 46 6.85 4.14 -19.22
C ARG A 46 5.46 4.26 -19.87
N ARG A 47 4.86 3.12 -20.24
CA ARG A 47 3.49 3.06 -20.77
C ARG A 47 2.41 3.34 -19.71
N CYS A 48 2.73 3.30 -18.42
CA CYS A 48 1.80 3.63 -17.33
C CYS A 48 1.61 5.15 -17.21
N ARG A 49 1.07 5.79 -18.26
CA ARG A 49 0.92 7.26 -18.34
C ARG A 49 0.16 7.84 -17.16
N ALA A 50 -0.96 7.22 -16.78
CA ALA A 50 -1.74 7.66 -15.62
C ALA A 50 -0.91 7.69 -14.32
N PHE A 51 0.03 6.76 -14.14
CA PHE A 51 0.92 6.79 -12.98
C PHE A 51 1.93 7.94 -13.09
N TRP A 52 2.64 8.05 -14.22
CA TRP A 52 3.71 9.03 -14.38
C TRP A 52 3.22 10.47 -14.48
N GLU A 53 2.07 10.70 -15.09
CA GLU A 53 1.53 12.04 -15.35
C GLU A 53 0.70 12.55 -14.18
N LEU A 54 -0.08 11.69 -13.51
CA LEU A 54 -0.99 12.13 -12.45
C LEU A 54 -0.33 12.12 -11.07
N THR A 55 0.54 11.15 -10.77
CA THR A 55 1.13 11.01 -9.42
C THR A 55 1.89 12.26 -8.96
N PRO A 56 2.73 12.91 -9.80
CA PRO A 56 3.43 14.14 -9.40
C PRO A 56 2.51 15.33 -9.12
N LEU A 57 1.30 15.32 -9.68
CA LEU A 57 0.31 16.40 -9.55
C LEU A 57 -0.58 16.26 -8.33
N LEU A 58 -0.47 15.16 -7.58
CA LEU A 58 -1.32 14.91 -6.42
C LEU A 58 -1.00 15.88 -5.30
N ALA A 59 -2.00 16.69 -4.93
CA ALA A 59 -1.95 17.53 -3.75
C ALA A 59 -1.92 16.67 -2.47
N ARG A 60 -1.26 17.21 -1.45
CA ARG A 60 -1.26 16.64 -0.10
C ARG A 60 -2.36 17.29 0.72
N ASP A 61 -2.89 16.55 1.68
CA ASP A 61 -3.84 17.10 2.65
C ASP A 61 -3.16 18.22 3.47
N THR A 62 -3.86 19.33 3.64
CA THR A 62 -3.34 20.53 4.31
C THR A 62 -3.19 20.37 5.83
N LYS A 63 -3.97 19.46 6.42
CA LYS A 63 -3.97 19.12 7.85
C LYS A 63 -3.09 17.91 8.15
N LYS A 64 -2.99 16.97 7.21
CA LYS A 64 -2.23 15.71 7.31
C LYS A 64 -1.29 15.56 6.10
N ARG A 65 -0.11 16.17 6.18
CA ARG A 65 0.83 16.27 5.03
C ARG A 65 1.35 14.92 4.52
N GLU A 66 1.20 13.87 5.30
CA GLU A 66 1.51 12.48 5.00
C GLU A 66 0.43 11.78 4.16
N MET A 67 -0.75 12.38 4.05
CA MET A 67 -1.91 11.90 3.29
C MET A 67 -2.10 12.67 1.97
N LEU A 68 -2.82 12.07 1.04
CA LEU A 68 -3.26 12.74 -0.18
C LEU A 68 -4.50 13.59 0.10
N ASP A 69 -4.66 14.66 -0.67
CA ASP A 69 -5.89 15.46 -0.64
C ASP A 69 -7.10 14.56 -0.98
N PRO A 70 -8.16 14.54 -0.14
CA PRO A 70 -9.31 13.66 -0.34
C PRO A 70 -10.11 13.96 -1.62
N THR A 71 -9.91 15.13 -2.23
CA THR A 71 -10.55 15.55 -3.48
C THR A 71 -9.69 15.23 -4.72
N ALA A 72 -8.44 14.78 -4.54
CA ALA A 72 -7.55 14.46 -5.65
C ALA A 72 -7.99 13.17 -6.39
N ILE A 73 -7.71 13.11 -7.70
CA ILE A 73 -7.95 11.92 -8.52
C ILE A 73 -6.85 10.88 -8.22
N THR A 74 -7.11 10.04 -7.22
CA THR A 74 -6.11 9.11 -6.65
C THR A 74 -6.20 7.68 -7.17
N HIS A 75 -7.09 7.38 -8.12
CA HIS A 75 -7.35 5.99 -8.55
C HIS A 75 -6.10 5.23 -8.98
N SER A 76 -5.23 5.86 -9.78
CA SER A 76 -3.99 5.23 -10.23
C SER A 76 -3.08 4.93 -9.04
N ILE A 77 -2.73 5.93 -8.22
CA ILE A 77 -1.78 5.75 -7.11
C ILE A 77 -2.33 4.80 -6.04
N ASN A 78 -3.64 4.80 -5.79
CA ASN A 78 -4.28 3.89 -4.87
C ASN A 78 -4.17 2.44 -5.34
N THR A 79 -4.27 2.20 -6.65
CA THR A 79 -4.07 0.85 -7.23
C THR A 79 -2.67 0.34 -6.93
N TRP A 80 -1.64 1.17 -7.13
CA TRP A 80 -0.26 0.82 -6.80
C TRP A 80 -0.04 0.59 -5.30
N ARG A 81 -0.62 1.46 -4.46
CA ARG A 81 -0.61 1.31 -3.00
C ARG A 81 -1.21 -0.02 -2.56
N TYR A 82 -2.36 -0.40 -3.12
CA TYR A 82 -3.00 -1.68 -2.82
C TYR A 82 -2.17 -2.87 -3.28
N ALA A 83 -1.59 -2.82 -4.49
CA ALA A 83 -0.74 -3.88 -5.00
C ALA A 83 0.51 -4.09 -4.13
N VAL A 84 1.21 -3.01 -3.77
CA VAL A 84 2.38 -3.05 -2.88
C VAL A 84 2.00 -3.63 -1.52
N ASN A 85 0.91 -3.15 -0.93
CA ASN A 85 0.46 -3.63 0.38
C ASN A 85 0.05 -5.09 0.33
N TYR A 86 -0.56 -5.55 -0.77
CA TYR A 86 -0.89 -6.95 -0.97
C TYR A 86 0.35 -7.83 -1.09
N CYS A 87 1.34 -7.45 -1.90
CA CYS A 87 2.57 -8.23 -2.10
C CYS A 87 3.47 -8.26 -0.86
N GLN A 88 3.53 -7.15 -0.11
CA GLN A 88 4.39 -7.00 1.07
C GLN A 88 3.67 -7.32 2.38
N LYS A 89 2.47 -7.90 2.31
CA LYS A 89 1.78 -8.40 3.51
C LYS A 89 2.52 -9.65 4.00
N PRO A 90 2.78 -9.79 5.31
CA PRO A 90 3.29 -11.06 5.84
C PRO A 90 2.20 -12.12 5.67
N TYR A 91 2.48 -13.13 4.86
CA TYR A 91 1.63 -14.31 4.72
C TYR A 91 2.15 -15.44 5.59
N ALA A 92 1.24 -16.20 6.20
CA ALA A 92 1.60 -17.51 6.73
C ALA A 92 2.15 -18.38 5.59
N VAL A 93 3.14 -19.22 5.89
CA VAL A 93 3.78 -20.12 4.92
C VAL A 93 2.72 -20.83 4.06
N GLY A 94 2.88 -20.77 2.73
CA GLY A 94 1.95 -21.38 1.76
C GLY A 94 0.65 -20.62 1.47
N ARG A 95 0.42 -19.45 2.09
CA ARG A 95 -0.78 -18.61 1.87
C ARG A 95 -0.51 -17.28 1.15
N GLY A 96 0.70 -17.10 0.63
CA GLY A 96 1.08 -15.94 -0.17
C GLY A 96 0.37 -15.87 -1.53
N PRO A 97 0.56 -14.76 -2.27
CA PRO A 97 0.08 -14.65 -3.63
C PRO A 97 0.62 -15.83 -4.44
N LYS A 98 -0.28 -16.70 -4.91
CA LYS A 98 0.07 -17.70 -5.91
C LYS A 98 0.15 -16.95 -7.24
N VAL A 99 1.36 -16.56 -7.62
CA VAL A 99 1.63 -16.11 -8.98
C VAL A 99 1.53 -17.38 -9.83
N TRP A 100 0.47 -17.48 -10.61
CA TRP A 100 0.25 -18.56 -11.57
C TRP A 100 0.98 -18.23 -12.88
#